data_AF-A0A3B0XU25-F1
#
_entry.id   AF-A0A3B0XU25-F1
#
_cell.length_a   1.000
_cell.length_b   1.000
_cell.length_c   1.000
_cell.angle_alpha   90.00
_cell.angle_beta   90.00
_cell.angle_gamma   90.00
#
_symmetry.space_group_name_H-M   'P 1'
#
loop_
_entity.id
_entity.type
_entity.pdbx_description
1 polymer ?
#
loop_
_entity_poly.entity_id
_entity_poly.type
_entity_poly.pdbx_seq_one_letter_code
_entity_poly.pdbx_strand_id
1 'polypeptide(L)'
;MAPKKNKKIIFNTVKADPSQWSGKSKNSLAYEFTQTYKDIKYNCRYCNEKTMYSAKEQKYQHEIKKVHIDKTRVLCNKCWKKSLKVKKDLRNFENKWNDEKNSLKSDADFMNSWHELLLLQDIFKPCKSNTAIKNMLTKLLKKIPNE
;
A
#
# COMPACT_ATOMS: atom_id res chain seq x y z
N MET A 1 4.33 19.09 41.79
CA MET A 1 3.72 18.27 40.71
C MET A 1 3.05 19.20 39.71
N ALA A 2 3.59 19.33 38.50
CA ALA A 2 3.02 20.21 37.47
C ALA A 2 1.79 19.55 36.82
N PRO A 3 0.68 20.28 36.58
CA PRO A 3 -0.50 19.72 35.93
C PRO A 3 -0.21 19.46 34.45
N LYS A 4 -0.41 18.21 34.01
CA LYS A 4 -0.32 17.81 32.61
C LYS A 4 -1.42 18.54 31.83
N LYS A 5 -1.05 19.57 31.06
CA LYS A 5 -1.96 20.30 30.17
C LYS A 5 -2.60 19.31 29.18
N ASN A 6 -3.88 19.02 29.35
CA ASN A 6 -4.69 18.30 28.39
C ASN A 6 -4.79 19.12 27.10
N LYS A 7 -3.90 18.86 26.13
CA LYS A 7 -4.05 19.36 24.76
C LYS A 7 -5.34 18.78 24.18
N LYS A 8 -6.40 19.58 24.13
CA LYS A 8 -7.60 19.30 23.33
C LYS A 8 -7.15 18.98 21.91
N ILE A 9 -7.35 17.75 21.47
CA ILE A 9 -7.04 17.33 20.11
C ILE A 9 -8.14 17.93 19.23
N ILE A 10 -7.84 19.05 18.58
CA ILE A 10 -8.72 19.63 17.56
C ILE A 10 -8.61 18.73 16.33
N PHE A 11 -9.71 18.05 15.98
CA PHE A 11 -9.79 17.32 14.72
C PHE A 11 -10.19 18.32 13.64
N ASN A 12 -9.36 18.46 12.60
CA ASN A 12 -9.72 19.31 11.49
C ASN A 12 -10.84 18.66 10.69
N THR A 13 -11.76 19.51 10.23
CA THR A 13 -12.83 19.13 9.31
C THR A 13 -12.75 19.99 8.07
N VAL A 14 -13.11 19.40 6.93
CA VAL A 14 -13.14 20.10 5.63
C VAL A 14 -14.43 19.70 4.92
N LYS A 15 -15.15 20.66 4.33
CA LYS A 15 -16.33 20.36 3.51
C LYS A 15 -15.96 19.49 2.31
N ALA A 16 -16.70 18.40 2.14
CA ALA A 16 -16.59 17.56 0.96
C ALA A 16 -17.42 18.17 -0.18
N ASP A 17 -16.92 18.01 -1.41
CA ASP A 17 -17.69 18.27 -2.63
C ASP A 17 -17.89 16.95 -3.40
N PRO A 18 -18.98 16.20 -3.12
CA PRO A 18 -19.28 14.95 -3.80
C PRO A 18 -19.41 15.08 -5.33
N SER A 19 -19.76 16.27 -5.84
CA SER A 19 -19.86 16.50 -7.29
C SER A 19 -18.50 16.31 -8.00
N GLN A 20 -17.40 16.48 -7.27
CA GLN A 20 -16.03 16.28 -7.76
C GLN A 20 -15.57 14.83 -7.66
N TRP A 21 -16.37 13.91 -7.13
CA TRP A 21 -15.91 12.53 -6.97
C TRP A 21 -15.84 11.76 -8.29
N SER A 22 -15.14 10.63 -8.27
CA SER A 22 -15.14 9.69 -9.39
C SER A 22 -16.57 9.17 -9.65
N GLY A 23 -16.91 8.84 -10.90
CA GLY A 23 -18.23 8.29 -11.23
C GLY A 23 -18.60 7.05 -10.41
N LYS A 24 -17.63 6.17 -10.12
CA LYS A 24 -17.85 5.01 -9.24
C LYS A 24 -18.24 5.41 -7.82
N SER A 25 -17.63 6.47 -7.28
CA SER A 25 -17.94 6.97 -5.94
C SER A 25 -19.26 7.73 -5.88
N LYS A 26 -19.71 8.35 -6.98
CA LYS A 26 -21.04 8.96 -7.05
C LYS A 26 -22.18 7.93 -6.96
N ASN A 27 -21.91 6.70 -7.39
CA ASN A 27 -22.85 5.58 -7.30
C ASN A 27 -22.79 4.84 -5.94
N SER A 28 -22.06 5.38 -4.95
CA SER A 28 -21.97 4.78 -3.61
C SER A 28 -22.90 5.49 -2.64
N LEU A 29 -23.33 4.80 -1.59
CA LEU A 29 -24.13 5.38 -0.51
C LEU A 29 -23.44 6.62 0.09
N ALA A 30 -22.11 6.62 0.16
CA ALA A 30 -21.34 7.73 0.68
C ALA A 30 -21.55 9.05 -0.07
N TYR A 31 -21.99 9.02 -1.34
CA TYR A 31 -22.31 10.22 -2.11
C TYR A 31 -23.47 11.02 -1.49
N GLU A 32 -24.45 10.33 -0.92
CA GLU A 32 -25.62 10.96 -0.30
C GLU A 32 -25.33 11.50 1.10
N PHE A 33 -24.44 10.83 1.86
CA PHE A 33 -24.26 11.12 3.30
C PHE A 33 -22.96 11.86 3.65
N THR A 34 -21.95 11.89 2.77
CA THR A 34 -20.65 12.49 3.11
C THR A 34 -20.66 14.00 2.86
N GLN A 35 -20.88 14.76 3.93
CA GLN A 35 -20.88 16.22 3.88
C GLN A 35 -19.52 16.83 4.24
N THR A 36 -18.72 16.14 5.06
CA THR A 36 -17.43 16.63 5.55
C THR A 36 -16.41 15.51 5.69
N TYR A 37 -15.16 15.79 5.35
CA TYR A 37 -14.01 15.00 5.75
C TYR A 37 -13.56 15.39 7.17
N LYS A 38 -13.05 14.42 7.91
CA LYS A 38 -12.55 14.59 9.28
C LYS A 38 -11.20 13.91 9.41
N ASP A 39 -10.27 14.46 10.18
CA ASP A 39 -9.00 13.78 10.43
C ASP A 39 -9.21 12.35 10.99
N ILE A 40 -8.67 11.34 10.30
CA ILE A 40 -8.77 9.93 10.71
C ILE A 40 -7.41 9.46 11.21
N LYS A 41 -7.33 9.05 12.48
CA LYS A 41 -6.13 8.42 13.02
C LYS A 41 -6.14 6.93 12.69
N TYR A 42 -4.98 6.41 12.31
CA TYR A 42 -4.81 4.98 12.05
C TYR A 42 -3.37 4.54 12.35
N ASN A 43 -3.19 3.25 12.57
CA ASN A 43 -1.86 2.66 12.67
C ASN A 43 -1.48 2.08 11.32
N CYS A 44 -0.24 2.34 10.88
CA CYS A 44 0.29 1.72 9.68
C CYS A 44 0.30 0.20 9.85
N ARG A 45 -0.32 -0.55 8.94
CA ARG A 45 -0.34 -2.01 8.98
C ARG A 45 1.06 -2.65 8.98
N TYR A 46 2.04 -2.00 8.36
CA TYR A 46 3.40 -2.53 8.24
C TYR A 46 4.28 -2.18 9.44
N CYS A 47 4.46 -0.89 9.73
CA CYS A 47 5.39 -0.43 10.78
C CYS A 47 4.71 -0.10 12.12
N ASN A 48 3.38 -0.22 12.20
CA ASN A 48 2.55 0.15 13.35
C ASN A 48 2.69 1.63 13.82
N GLU A 49 3.34 2.48 13.03
CA GLU A 49 3.47 3.90 13.32
C GLU A 49 2.09 4.57 13.34
N LYS A 50 1.82 5.32 14.42
CA LYS A 50 0.61 6.12 14.57
C LYS A 50 0.66 7.26 13.57
N THR A 51 -0.33 7.33 12.69
CA THR A 51 -0.39 8.32 11.62
C THR A 51 -1.83 8.83 11.46
N MET A 52 -1.99 9.83 10.61
CA MET A 52 -3.25 10.52 10.41
C MET A 52 -3.49 10.67 8.92
N TYR A 53 -4.71 10.35 8.49
CA TYR A 53 -5.23 10.68 7.18
C TYR A 53 -6.06 11.95 7.34
N SER A 54 -5.43 13.09 7.06
CA SER A 54 -6.04 14.39 7.34
C SER A 54 -7.25 14.65 6.45
N ALA A 55 -8.16 15.49 6.92
CA ALA A 55 -9.33 15.92 6.15
C ALA A 55 -8.91 16.61 4.82
N LYS A 56 -7.78 17.33 4.83
CA LYS A 56 -7.21 17.95 3.62
C LYS A 56 -6.71 16.90 2.63
N GLU A 57 -6.00 15.88 3.12
CA GLU A 57 -5.55 14.78 2.26
C GLU A 57 -6.73 13.99 1.69
N GLN A 58 -7.78 13.74 2.48
CA GLN A 58 -9.01 13.11 2.01
C GLN A 58 -9.62 13.87 0.84
N LYS A 59 -9.82 15.18 1.01
CA LYS A 59 -10.31 16.07 -0.05
C LYS A 59 -9.49 15.93 -1.32
N TYR A 60 -8.16 16.04 -1.21
CA TYR A 60 -7.27 15.90 -2.36
C TYR A 60 -7.37 14.52 -3.03
N GLN A 61 -7.45 13.43 -2.26
CA GLN A 61 -7.51 12.07 -2.82
C GLN A 61 -8.83 11.81 -3.57
N HIS A 62 -9.96 12.21 -3.01
CA HIS A 62 -11.27 11.89 -3.57
C HIS A 62 -11.71 12.87 -4.66
N GLU A 63 -11.45 14.16 -4.47
CA GLU A 63 -11.89 15.21 -5.40
C GLU A 63 -10.87 15.47 -6.51
N ILE A 64 -9.56 15.38 -6.24
CA ILE A 64 -8.52 15.66 -7.26
C ILE A 64 -8.00 14.35 -7.86
N LYS A 65 -7.53 13.41 -7.04
CA LYS A 65 -7.01 12.12 -7.52
C LYS A 65 -8.09 11.12 -7.90
N LYS A 66 -9.37 11.45 -7.68
CA LYS A 66 -10.55 10.62 -8.00
C LYS A 66 -10.45 9.20 -7.43
N VAL A 67 -9.80 9.06 -6.27
CA VAL A 67 -9.73 7.78 -5.56
C VAL A 67 -11.11 7.44 -5.02
N HIS A 68 -11.49 6.16 -5.12
CA HIS A 68 -12.78 5.69 -4.62
C HIS A 68 -12.99 6.09 -3.16
N ILE A 69 -14.18 6.57 -2.80
CA ILE A 69 -14.50 7.05 -1.45
C ILE A 69 -14.27 6.00 -0.36
N ASP A 70 -14.62 4.73 -0.62
CA ASP A 70 -14.41 3.64 0.34
C ASP A 70 -12.95 3.20 0.50
N LYS A 71 -12.00 3.77 -0.27
CA LYS A 71 -10.59 3.45 -0.08
C LYS A 71 -10.07 4.07 1.21
N THR A 72 -9.74 3.21 2.16
CA THR A 72 -9.06 3.58 3.39
C THR A 72 -7.54 3.57 3.25
N ARG A 73 -6.88 4.41 4.04
CA ARG A 73 -5.42 4.40 4.21
C ARG A 73 -5.07 3.35 5.26
N VAL A 74 -4.23 2.40 4.89
CA VAL A 74 -3.73 1.33 5.79
C VAL A 74 -2.21 1.36 5.97
N LEU A 75 -1.51 2.19 5.20
CA LEU A 75 -0.05 2.38 5.29
C LEU A 75 0.25 3.86 5.48
N CYS A 76 1.20 4.18 6.35
CA CYS A 76 1.76 5.53 6.44
C CYS A 76 2.45 5.90 5.11
N ASN A 77 2.71 7.19 4.89
CA ASN A 77 3.29 7.68 3.64
C ASN A 77 4.61 6.99 3.26
N LYS A 78 5.48 6.73 4.26
CA LYS A 78 6.77 6.03 4.06
C LYS A 78 6.55 4.60 3.56
N CYS A 79 5.68 3.84 4.23
CA CYS A 79 5.36 2.46 3.86
C CYS A 79 4.61 2.38 2.52
N TRP A 80 3.75 3.35 2.24
CA TRP A 80 3.08 3.44 0.95
C TRP A 80 4.07 3.65 -0.19
N LYS A 81 5.01 4.60 -0.06
CA LYS A 81 6.10 4.80 -1.05
C LYS A 81 6.96 3.54 -1.21
N LYS A 82 7.32 2.87 -0.11
CA LYS A 82 8.03 1.58 -0.15
C LYS A 82 7.23 0.54 -0.93
N SER A 83 5.92 0.43 -0.73
CA SER A 83 5.06 -0.50 -1.48
C SER A 83 5.01 -0.22 -2.98
N LEU A 84 5.10 1.05 -3.39
CA LEU A 84 5.17 1.43 -4.80
C LEU A 84 6.51 1.03 -5.41
N LYS A 85 7.62 1.24 -4.67
CA LYS A 85 8.94 0.78 -5.09
C LYS A 85 8.98 -0.74 -5.26
N VAL A 86 8.51 -1.50 -4.27
CA VAL A 86 8.40 -2.97 -4.35
C VAL A 86 7.60 -3.41 -5.58
N LYS A 87 6.46 -2.76 -5.88
CA LYS A 87 5.69 -3.07 -7.09
C LYS A 87 6.50 -2.83 -8.38
N LYS A 88 7.28 -1.75 -8.44
CA LYS A 88 8.14 -1.43 -9.59
C LYS A 88 9.25 -2.47 -9.72
N ASP A 89 9.92 -2.79 -8.62
CA ASP A 89 11.03 -3.73 -8.59
C ASP A 89 10.56 -5.13 -9.01
N LEU A 90 9.42 -5.60 -8.51
CA LEU A 90 8.81 -6.88 -8.94
C LEU A 90 8.58 -6.95 -10.45
N ARG A 91 8.10 -5.86 -11.07
CA ARG A 91 7.94 -5.82 -12.53
C ARG A 91 9.29 -5.92 -13.25
N ASN A 92 10.34 -5.34 -12.70
CA ASN A 92 11.69 -5.45 -13.26
C ASN A 92 12.21 -6.90 -13.15
N PHE A 93 11.99 -7.58 -12.02
CA PHE A 93 12.32 -8.99 -11.85
C PHE A 93 11.55 -9.87 -12.85
N GLU A 94 10.25 -9.64 -13.02
CA GLU A 94 9.42 -10.35 -14.00
C GLU A 94 9.93 -10.15 -15.43
N ASN A 95 10.28 -8.92 -15.80
CA ASN A 95 10.83 -8.62 -17.13
C ASN A 95 12.18 -9.33 -17.34
N LYS A 96 13.13 -9.18 -16.41
CA LYS A 96 14.43 -9.85 -16.47
C LYS A 96 14.30 -11.37 -16.56
N TRP A 97 13.37 -11.94 -15.79
CA TRP A 97 13.09 -13.36 -15.84
C TRP A 97 12.58 -13.83 -17.21
N ASN A 98 11.76 -13.01 -17.88
CA ASN A 98 11.27 -13.34 -19.22
C ASN A 98 12.39 -13.26 -20.26
N ASP A 99 13.33 -12.33 -20.12
CA ASP A 99 14.42 -12.11 -21.07
C ASP A 99 15.57 -13.12 -20.89
N GLU A 100 15.92 -13.43 -19.64
CA GLU A 100 17.16 -14.14 -19.29
C GLU A 100 16.90 -15.40 -18.45
N LYS A 101 15.75 -16.05 -18.66
CA LYS A 101 15.28 -17.16 -17.83
C LYS A 101 16.32 -18.26 -17.59
N ASN A 102 17.08 -18.63 -18.61
CA ASN A 102 17.97 -19.79 -18.54
C ASN A 102 19.23 -19.50 -17.72
N SER A 103 19.80 -18.28 -17.79
CA SER A 103 20.93 -17.88 -16.95
C SER A 103 20.51 -17.62 -15.51
N LEU A 104 19.32 -17.03 -15.30
CA LEU A 104 18.84 -16.67 -13.96
C LEU A 104 18.35 -17.86 -13.13
N LYS A 105 18.03 -19.00 -13.75
CA LYS A 105 17.57 -20.22 -13.04
C LYS A 105 18.55 -20.73 -11.98
N SER A 106 19.84 -20.51 -12.21
CA SER A 106 20.94 -20.92 -11.33
C SER A 106 21.46 -19.79 -10.44
N ASP A 107 20.93 -18.57 -10.57
CA ASP A 107 21.31 -17.42 -9.76
C ASP A 107 20.47 -17.38 -8.48
N ALA A 108 21.04 -17.90 -7.38
CA ALA A 108 20.36 -17.93 -6.08
C ALA A 108 20.07 -16.53 -5.53
N ASP A 109 20.96 -15.56 -5.75
CA ASP A 109 20.82 -14.20 -5.22
C ASP A 109 19.65 -13.47 -5.90
N PHE A 110 19.53 -13.62 -7.22
CA PHE A 110 18.39 -13.11 -7.97
C PHE A 110 17.07 -13.71 -7.46
N MET A 111 17.03 -15.02 -7.27
CA MET A 111 15.84 -15.75 -6.84
C MET A 111 15.42 -15.38 -5.41
N ASN A 112 16.37 -15.29 -4.49
CA ASN A 112 16.14 -14.88 -3.11
C ASN A 112 15.64 -13.44 -3.05
N SER A 113 16.30 -12.52 -3.74
CA SER A 113 15.89 -11.11 -3.81
C SER A 113 14.47 -10.96 -4.36
N TRP A 114 14.12 -11.72 -5.39
CA TRP A 114 12.77 -11.70 -5.94
C TRP A 114 11.74 -12.27 -4.94
N HIS A 115 12.07 -13.39 -4.30
CA HIS A 115 11.22 -14.04 -3.32
C HIS A 115 10.93 -13.13 -2.11
N GLU A 116 11.96 -12.46 -1.56
CA GLU A 116 11.81 -11.51 -0.47
C GLU A 116 10.87 -10.33 -0.81
N LEU A 117 10.97 -9.81 -2.04
CA LEU A 117 10.09 -8.74 -2.50
C LEU A 117 8.63 -9.20 -2.63
N LEU A 118 8.39 -10.46 -3.02
CA LEU A 118 7.04 -11.04 -3.05
C LEU A 118 6.47 -11.19 -1.64
N LEU A 119 7.26 -11.67 -0.68
CA LEU A 119 6.83 -11.75 0.72
C LEU A 119 6.51 -10.35 1.28
N LEU A 120 7.36 -9.37 0.97
CA LEU A 120 7.14 -7.98 1.40
C LEU A 120 5.88 -7.37 0.75
N GLN A 121 5.57 -7.73 -0.50
CA GLN A 121 4.35 -7.32 -1.17
C GLN A 121 3.10 -7.87 -0.48
N ASP A 122 3.13 -9.11 0.01
CA ASP A 122 2.00 -9.72 0.73
C ASP A 122 1.65 -8.95 2.00
N ILE A 123 2.66 -8.47 2.73
CA ILE A 123 2.44 -7.67 3.93
C ILE A 123 1.75 -6.34 3.57
N PHE A 124 2.17 -5.70 2.47
CA PHE A 124 1.57 -4.45 2.01
C PHE A 124 0.17 -4.65 1.38
N LYS A 125 -0.06 -5.78 0.68
CA LYS A 125 -1.29 -6.07 -0.07
C LYS A 125 -1.66 -7.57 -0.02
N PRO A 126 -2.24 -8.04 1.10
CA PRO A 126 -2.53 -9.47 1.30
C PRO A 126 -3.40 -10.08 0.19
N CYS A 127 -4.37 -9.33 -0.35
CA CYS A 127 -5.28 -9.81 -1.39
C CYS A 127 -4.65 -9.95 -2.78
N LYS A 128 -3.34 -9.68 -2.96
CA LYS A 128 -2.64 -9.74 -4.25
C LYS A 128 -1.41 -10.65 -4.23
N SER A 129 -1.40 -11.65 -3.34
CA SER A 129 -0.32 -12.63 -3.25
C SER A 129 -0.15 -13.42 -4.54
N ASN A 130 1.05 -13.41 -5.11
CA ASN A 130 1.39 -14.23 -6.28
C ASN A 130 1.96 -15.59 -5.83
N THR A 131 1.08 -16.47 -5.37
CA THR A 131 1.46 -17.78 -4.82
C THR A 131 2.17 -18.68 -5.84
N ALA A 132 1.80 -18.58 -7.11
CA ALA A 132 2.41 -19.38 -8.18
C ALA A 132 3.89 -19.06 -8.35
N ILE A 133 4.26 -17.76 -8.45
CA ILE A 133 5.66 -17.35 -8.58
C ILE A 133 6.44 -17.72 -7.33
N LYS A 134 5.92 -17.46 -6.12
CA LYS A 134 6.61 -17.84 -4.87
C LYS A 134 6.93 -19.34 -4.84
N ASN A 135 5.96 -20.20 -5.16
CA ASN A 135 6.15 -21.64 -5.21
C ASN A 135 7.18 -22.07 -6.27
N MET A 136 7.20 -21.40 -7.43
CA MET A 136 8.22 -21.62 -8.47
C MET A 136 9.61 -21.27 -7.93
N LEU A 137 9.77 -20.09 -7.33
CA LEU A 137 11.06 -19.64 -6.78
C LEU A 137 11.55 -20.57 -5.67
N THR A 138 10.68 -20.96 -4.74
CA THR A 138 11.03 -21.92 -3.68
C THR A 138 11.50 -23.26 -4.25
N LYS A 139 10.88 -23.75 -5.33
CA LYS A 139 11.32 -24.99 -5.99
C LYS A 139 12.67 -24.85 -6.68
N LEU A 140 12.95 -23.71 -7.30
CA LEU A 140 14.22 -23.44 -7.97
C LEU A 140 15.35 -23.27 -6.96
N LEU A 141 15.13 -22.50 -5.90
CA LEU A 141 16.08 -22.32 -4.80
C LEU A 141 16.50 -23.65 -4.15
N LYS A 142 15.57 -24.59 -3.98
CA LYS A 142 15.87 -25.94 -3.46
C LYS A 142 16.76 -26.79 -4.38
N LYS A 143 16.86 -26.44 -5.67
CA LYS A 143 17.66 -27.18 -6.66
C LYS A 143 19.06 -26.59 -6.84
N ILE A 144 19.30 -25.39 -6.33
CA ILE A 144 20.64 -24.78 -6.35
C ILE A 144 21.41 -25.40 -5.17
N PRO A 145 22.54 -26.09 -5.41
CA PRO A 145 23.35 -26.64 -4.33
C PRO A 145 23.82 -25.50 -3.41
N ASN A 146 23.70 -25.67 -2.10
CA ASN A 146 24.38 -24.79 -1.16
C ASN A 146 25.87 -25.14 -1.24
N GLU A 147 26.70 -24.26 -1.79
CA GLU A 147 28.16 -24.32 -1.59
C GLU A 147 28.53 -24.07 -0.13
#